data_AF-A0A948ZLA0-F1
#
_entry.id   AF-A0A948ZLA0-F1
#
_cell.length_a   1.000
_cell.length_b   1.000
_cell.length_c   1.000
_cell.angle_alpha   90.00
_cell.angle_beta   90.00
_cell.angle_gamma   90.00
#
_symmetry.space_group_name_H-M   'P 1'
#
loop_
_entity.id
_entity.type
_entity.pdbx_description
1 polymer ?
#
loop_
_entity_poly.entity_id
_entity_poly.type
_entity_poly.pdbx_seq_one_letter_code
_entity_poly.pdbx_strand_id
1 'polypeptide(L)'
;MAIEQQNGDYNLYASAATVLNKTAAADGQWELDIRIGDGSKNLHTNAATLTLTVTVGGATIGGGSASTAKDAAVLRAALRTGPIFVANGQTITATLQSNNSNDTDVDVTVTPRRVLDVDNIADVLLDQDDGIETDMTVRKAMRVMAAVLAGKVSGAGSGLETFKGLDGSTTRVQVTTDAAGNRTNVSYTA
;
A
#
# COMPACT_ATOMS: atom_id res chain seq x y z
N MET A 1 -4.69 0.59 5.17
CA MET A 1 -3.31 0.12 4.93
C MET A 1 -3.28 -0.69 3.64
N ALA A 2 -2.33 -0.39 2.74
CA ALA A 2 -2.26 -1.02 1.42
C ALA A 2 -1.74 -2.47 1.48
N ILE A 3 -2.02 -3.28 0.44
CA ILE A 3 -1.32 -4.54 0.25
C ILE A 3 0.11 -4.19 -0.15
N GLU A 4 1.07 -4.49 0.72
CA GLU A 4 2.47 -4.10 0.52
C GLU A 4 3.15 -4.88 -0.61
N GLN A 5 4.14 -4.24 -1.23
CA GLN A 5 5.07 -4.89 -2.15
C GLN A 5 5.79 -6.06 -1.48
N GLN A 6 6.07 -7.10 -2.26
CA GLN A 6 6.94 -8.21 -1.86
C GLN A 6 8.07 -8.35 -2.87
N ASN A 7 9.29 -8.52 -2.38
CA ASN A 7 10.49 -8.75 -3.19
C ASN A 7 11.28 -9.89 -2.56
N GLY A 8 11.85 -10.75 -3.40
CA GLY A 8 12.76 -11.80 -2.97
C GLY A 8 13.24 -12.68 -4.12
N ASP A 9 14.07 -13.64 -3.77
CA ASP A 9 14.69 -14.57 -4.71
C ASP A 9 13.95 -15.91 -4.59
N TYR A 10 13.54 -16.47 -5.72
CA TYR A 10 12.65 -17.62 -5.75
C TYR A 10 13.17 -18.73 -6.66
N ASN A 11 12.98 -19.96 -6.21
CA ASN A 11 13.04 -21.12 -7.08
C ASN A 11 11.71 -21.25 -7.83
N LEU A 12 11.70 -20.87 -9.10
CA LEU A 12 10.51 -20.90 -9.94
C LEU A 12 10.29 -22.28 -10.58
N TYR A 13 11.24 -23.20 -10.47
CA TYR A 13 11.15 -24.54 -11.07
C TYR A 13 10.56 -25.59 -10.12
N ALA A 14 10.07 -26.69 -10.71
CA ALA A 14 9.53 -27.91 -10.10
C ALA A 14 8.21 -27.75 -9.31
N SER A 15 7.97 -26.59 -8.69
CA SER A 15 6.70 -26.26 -8.02
C SER A 15 6.44 -24.76 -8.09
N ALA A 16 5.18 -24.35 -8.02
CA ALA A 16 4.83 -22.94 -8.04
C ALA A 16 5.32 -22.23 -6.75
N ALA A 17 6.21 -21.25 -6.91
CA ALA A 17 6.73 -20.45 -5.80
C ALA A 17 5.71 -19.41 -5.37
N THR A 18 5.49 -19.25 -4.07
CA THR A 18 4.64 -18.17 -3.54
C THR A 18 5.43 -16.86 -3.51
N VAL A 19 5.14 -15.98 -4.46
CA VAL A 19 5.85 -14.70 -4.68
C VAL A 19 5.11 -13.50 -4.07
N LEU A 20 3.85 -13.67 -3.68
CA LEU A 20 3.10 -12.72 -2.85
C LEU A 20 2.20 -13.49 -1.89
N ASN A 21 2.17 -13.11 -0.62
CA ASN A 21 1.18 -13.60 0.34
C ASN A 21 0.86 -12.51 1.36
N LYS A 22 -0.22 -11.75 1.15
CA LYS A 22 -0.56 -10.57 1.95
C LYS A 22 -2.05 -10.50 2.21
N THR A 23 -2.43 -10.03 3.39
CA THR A 23 -3.83 -9.84 3.77
C THR A 23 -4.26 -8.39 3.55
N ALA A 24 -5.38 -8.17 2.88
CA ALA A 24 -5.93 -6.85 2.69
C ALA A 24 -6.47 -6.28 4.01
N ALA A 25 -6.13 -5.03 4.32
CA ALA A 25 -6.64 -4.33 5.50
C ALA A 25 -7.93 -3.54 5.24
N ALA A 26 -8.43 -3.55 4.01
CA ALA A 26 -9.68 -2.92 3.57
C ALA A 26 -10.15 -3.54 2.27
N ASP A 27 -11.45 -3.42 1.98
CA ASP A 27 -12.02 -3.78 0.68
C ASP A 27 -11.38 -2.93 -0.42
N GLY A 28 -11.06 -3.54 -1.54
CA GLY A 28 -10.56 -2.80 -2.69
C GLY A 28 -10.30 -3.64 -3.91
N GLN A 29 -10.16 -2.95 -5.04
CA GLN A 29 -9.73 -3.54 -6.28
C GLN A 29 -8.22 -3.30 -6.46
N TRP A 30 -7.50 -4.34 -6.87
CA TRP A 30 -6.05 -4.37 -6.92
C TRP A 30 -5.58 -4.95 -8.25
N GLU A 31 -4.51 -4.40 -8.80
CA GLU A 31 -3.73 -5.02 -9.87
C GLU A 31 -2.37 -5.42 -9.30
N LEU A 32 -1.83 -6.55 -9.77
CA LEU A 32 -0.48 -6.96 -9.43
C LEU A 32 0.43 -6.71 -10.63
N ASP A 33 1.52 -5.99 -10.38
CA ASP A 33 2.67 -5.89 -11.27
C ASP A 33 3.77 -6.84 -10.79
N ILE A 34 4.05 -7.88 -11.58
CA ILE A 34 5.08 -8.88 -11.27
C ILE A 34 6.26 -8.65 -12.21
N ARG A 35 7.41 -8.28 -11.66
CA ARG A 35 8.69 -8.14 -12.36
C ARG A 35 9.55 -9.35 -12.02
N ILE A 36 10.10 -10.00 -13.04
CA ILE A 36 10.81 -11.28 -12.92
C ILE A 36 12.20 -11.10 -13.54
N GLY A 37 13.24 -11.50 -12.79
CA GLY A 37 14.63 -11.26 -13.11
C GLY A 37 15.01 -9.77 -13.03
N ASP A 38 14.39 -9.00 -12.15
CA ASP A 38 14.54 -7.54 -12.10
C ASP A 38 15.74 -7.03 -11.30
N GLY A 39 16.46 -7.93 -10.63
CA GLY A 39 17.67 -7.62 -9.85
C GLY A 39 18.96 -8.22 -10.42
N SER A 40 19.72 -8.85 -9.51
CA SER A 40 21.02 -9.48 -9.77
C SER A 40 20.88 -10.91 -10.30
N LYS A 41 19.75 -11.57 -10.02
CA LYS A 41 19.45 -12.93 -10.46
C LYS A 41 18.33 -12.92 -11.48
N ASN A 42 18.68 -13.20 -12.73
CA ASN A 42 17.76 -13.15 -13.86
C ASN A 42 17.21 -14.55 -14.20
N LEU A 43 16.21 -14.60 -15.09
CA LEU A 43 15.81 -15.85 -15.74
C LEU A 43 16.96 -16.42 -16.56
N HIS A 44 17.02 -17.74 -16.70
CA HIS A 44 18.01 -18.41 -17.52
C HIS A 44 17.82 -18.11 -19.02
N THR A 45 18.87 -18.25 -19.82
CA THR A 45 18.89 -18.01 -21.27
C THR A 45 18.04 -18.97 -22.12
N ASN A 46 17.46 -20.03 -21.54
CA ASN A 46 16.65 -20.99 -22.30
C ASN A 46 15.24 -20.44 -22.47
N ALA A 47 14.52 -20.85 -23.51
CA ALA A 47 13.09 -20.56 -23.60
C ALA A 47 12.34 -21.20 -22.43
N ALA A 48 11.28 -20.55 -21.95
CA ALA A 48 10.44 -21.07 -20.87
C ALA A 48 9.00 -20.57 -20.98
N THR A 49 8.09 -21.23 -20.28
CA THR A 49 6.73 -20.76 -20.03
C THR A 49 6.63 -20.40 -18.56
N LEU A 50 6.28 -19.14 -18.31
CA LEU A 50 6.01 -18.60 -16.98
C LEU A 50 4.50 -18.68 -16.71
N THR A 51 4.11 -19.27 -15.59
CA THR A 51 2.71 -19.46 -15.21
C THR A 51 2.45 -18.76 -13.88
N LEU A 52 1.56 -17.76 -13.91
CA LEU A 52 1.11 -17.00 -12.75
C LEU A 52 -0.28 -17.49 -12.33
N THR A 53 -0.44 -17.92 -11.08
CA THR A 53 -1.75 -18.18 -10.47
C THR A 53 -1.99 -17.14 -9.39
N VAL A 54 -3.19 -16.56 -9.36
CA VAL A 54 -3.60 -15.65 -8.28
C VAL A 54 -4.83 -16.21 -7.58
N THR A 55 -4.79 -16.22 -6.26
CA THR A 55 -5.92 -16.60 -5.41
C THR A 55 -6.27 -15.48 -4.44
N VAL A 56 -7.55 -15.41 -4.08
CA VAL A 56 -8.08 -14.52 -3.04
C VAL A 56 -8.92 -15.35 -2.08
N GLY A 57 -8.57 -15.34 -0.80
CA GLY A 57 -9.23 -16.20 0.19
C GLY A 57 -9.15 -17.70 -0.15
N GLY A 58 -8.11 -18.11 -0.89
CA GLY A 58 -7.92 -19.49 -1.37
C GLY A 58 -8.64 -19.83 -2.68
N ALA A 59 -9.52 -18.96 -3.19
CA ALA A 59 -10.19 -19.18 -4.47
C ALA A 59 -9.38 -18.57 -5.63
N THR A 60 -9.20 -19.31 -6.72
CA THR A 60 -8.55 -18.78 -7.93
C THR A 60 -9.46 -17.77 -8.63
N ILE A 61 -8.91 -16.60 -8.95
CA ILE A 61 -9.66 -15.51 -9.60
C ILE A 61 -9.30 -15.41 -11.08
N GLY A 62 -10.25 -15.04 -11.94
CA GLY A 62 -9.98 -14.72 -13.35
C GLY A 62 -9.83 -15.92 -14.31
N GLY A 63 -10.27 -17.12 -13.93
CA GLY A 63 -10.35 -18.28 -14.83
C GLY A 63 -9.16 -19.25 -14.81
N GLY A 64 -8.23 -19.12 -13.87
CA GLY A 64 -7.07 -20.01 -13.76
C GLY A 64 -5.80 -19.42 -14.39
N SER A 65 -4.66 -19.98 -14.02
CA SER A 65 -3.34 -19.39 -14.19
C SER A 65 -3.08 -18.74 -15.57
N ALA A 66 -2.54 -17.52 -15.58
CA ALA A 66 -2.08 -16.86 -16.80
C ALA A 66 -0.68 -17.36 -17.15
N SER A 67 -0.49 -17.87 -18.36
CA SER A 67 0.82 -18.29 -18.84
C SER A 67 1.35 -17.39 -19.96
N THR A 68 2.65 -17.11 -19.93
CA THR A 68 3.33 -16.41 -21.01
C THR A 68 4.60 -17.17 -21.39
N ALA A 69 4.84 -17.32 -22.68
CA ALA A 69 6.12 -17.83 -23.15
C ALA A 69 7.16 -16.71 -23.14
N LYS A 70 8.39 -17.06 -22.76
CA LYS A 70 9.58 -16.23 -22.99
C LYS A 70 10.46 -16.94 -24.01
N ASP A 71 11.01 -16.17 -24.93
CA ASP A 71 11.99 -16.68 -25.88
C ASP A 71 13.34 -16.95 -25.22
N ALA A 72 14.19 -17.71 -25.91
CA ALA A 72 15.58 -17.86 -25.51
C ALA A 72 16.28 -16.49 -25.45
N ALA A 73 17.29 -16.37 -24.59
CA ALA A 73 18.01 -15.15 -24.26
C ALA A 73 17.18 -14.01 -23.61
N VAL A 74 15.86 -14.16 -23.47
CA VAL A 74 15.06 -13.25 -22.63
C VAL A 74 15.29 -13.60 -21.16
N LEU A 75 15.98 -12.68 -20.48
CA LEU A 75 16.39 -12.83 -19.08
C LEU A 75 15.42 -12.18 -18.09
N ARG A 76 14.48 -11.38 -18.59
CA ARG A 76 13.53 -10.61 -17.76
C ARG A 76 12.14 -10.69 -18.34
N ALA A 77 11.15 -10.76 -17.47
CA ALA A 77 9.75 -10.76 -17.86
C ALA A 77 8.94 -9.88 -16.92
N ALA A 78 7.78 -9.43 -17.42
CA ALA A 78 6.80 -8.77 -16.60
C ALA A 78 5.42 -9.37 -16.87
N LEU A 79 4.66 -9.58 -15.81
CA LEU A 79 3.28 -10.02 -15.87
C LEU A 79 2.44 -9.00 -15.11
N ARG A 80 1.27 -8.67 -15.65
CA ARG A 80 0.30 -7.79 -15.00
C ARG A 80 -1.04 -8.49 -14.94
N THR A 81 -1.68 -8.48 -13.78
CA THR A 81 -3.05 -8.97 -13.66
C THR A 81 -4.03 -7.88 -14.11
N GLY A 82 -5.22 -8.29 -14.55
CA GLY A 82 -6.35 -7.37 -14.54
C GLY A 82 -6.74 -6.97 -13.10
N PRO A 83 -7.71 -6.04 -12.97
CA PRO A 83 -8.25 -5.67 -11.67
C PRO A 83 -8.89 -6.85 -10.92
N ILE A 84 -8.50 -7.07 -9.66
CA ILE A 84 -8.97 -8.15 -8.78
C ILE A 84 -9.57 -7.52 -7.53
N PHE A 85 -10.81 -7.89 -7.19
CA PHE A 85 -11.40 -7.48 -5.93
C PHE A 85 -10.87 -8.34 -4.78
N VAL A 86 -10.46 -7.70 -3.68
CA VAL A 86 -10.01 -8.34 -2.45
C VAL A 86 -10.76 -7.70 -1.29
N ALA A 87 -11.51 -8.50 -0.54
CA ALA A 87 -12.21 -8.01 0.64
C ALA A 87 -11.26 -7.88 1.84
N ASN A 88 -11.63 -7.03 2.79
CA ASN A 88 -10.95 -6.86 4.06
C ASN A 88 -10.79 -8.21 4.77
N GLY A 89 -9.58 -8.48 5.26
CA GLY A 89 -9.22 -9.73 5.93
C GLY A 89 -9.00 -10.91 4.99
N GLN A 90 -9.26 -10.78 3.67
CA GLN A 90 -8.88 -11.82 2.71
C GLN A 90 -7.40 -11.72 2.36
N THR A 91 -6.78 -12.88 2.22
CA THR A 91 -5.41 -13.00 1.74
C THR A 91 -5.40 -13.09 0.21
N ILE A 92 -4.60 -12.24 -0.42
CA ILE A 92 -4.21 -12.40 -1.81
C ILE A 92 -2.89 -13.16 -1.87
N THR A 93 -2.86 -14.20 -2.71
CA THR A 93 -1.66 -15.00 -2.94
C THR A 93 -1.37 -15.04 -4.43
N ALA A 94 -0.13 -14.77 -4.80
CA ALA A 94 0.36 -14.97 -6.16
C ALA A 94 1.44 -16.05 -6.16
N THR A 95 1.27 -17.06 -7.02
CA THR A 95 2.29 -18.08 -7.24
C THR A 95 2.81 -18.02 -8.66
N LEU A 96 4.12 -18.17 -8.83
CA LEU A 96 4.80 -18.15 -10.12
C LEU A 96 5.56 -19.46 -10.35
N GLN A 97 5.48 -20.00 -11.55
CA GLN A 97 6.23 -21.19 -11.95
C GLN A 97 6.86 -20.99 -13.33
N SER A 98 8.10 -21.46 -13.49
CA SER A 98 8.76 -21.65 -14.79
C SER A 98 8.84 -23.14 -15.09
N ASN A 99 8.62 -23.52 -16.35
CA ASN A 99 8.85 -24.90 -16.80
C ASN A 99 10.33 -25.21 -17.12
N ASN A 100 11.22 -24.23 -17.01
CA ASN A 100 12.64 -24.40 -17.27
C ASN A 100 13.38 -24.79 -15.98
N SER A 101 14.10 -25.91 -16.03
CA SER A 101 14.81 -26.50 -14.89
C SER A 101 15.89 -25.64 -14.28
N ASN A 102 16.35 -24.60 -14.98
CA ASN A 102 17.44 -23.76 -14.54
C ASN A 102 16.97 -22.47 -13.87
N ASP A 103 15.66 -22.18 -13.85
CA ASP A 103 15.10 -20.99 -13.19
C ASP A 103 14.91 -21.24 -11.68
N THR A 104 15.99 -21.64 -11.00
CA THR A 104 15.96 -22.08 -9.59
C THR A 104 16.29 -21.00 -8.57
N ASP A 105 16.74 -19.84 -9.03
CA ASP A 105 17.15 -18.73 -8.18
C ASP A 105 16.98 -17.43 -8.98
N VAL A 106 15.78 -16.84 -8.92
CA VAL A 106 15.36 -15.70 -9.75
C VAL A 106 14.76 -14.61 -8.87
N ASP A 107 15.22 -13.37 -9.05
CA ASP A 107 14.67 -12.21 -8.34
C ASP A 107 13.27 -11.90 -8.86
N VAL A 108 12.30 -11.74 -7.96
CA VAL A 108 10.93 -11.39 -8.30
C VAL A 108 10.41 -10.31 -7.37
N THR A 109 9.96 -9.21 -7.96
CA THR A 109 9.21 -8.17 -7.26
C THR A 109 7.74 -8.21 -7.66
N VAL A 110 6.85 -8.33 -6.68
CA VAL A 110 5.41 -8.14 -6.85
C VAL A 110 5.00 -6.83 -6.21
N THR A 111 4.48 -5.90 -7.02
CA THR A 111 3.97 -4.61 -6.58
C THR A 111 2.44 -4.57 -6.73
N PRO A 112 1.68 -4.70 -5.63
CA PRO A 112 0.25 -4.47 -5.66
C PRO A 112 -0.05 -2.98 -5.86
N ARG A 113 -0.93 -2.68 -6.80
CA ARG A 113 -1.42 -1.34 -7.07
C ARG A 113 -2.91 -1.31 -6.82
N ARG A 114 -3.36 -0.42 -5.93
CA ARG A 114 -4.79 -0.20 -5.76
C ARG A 114 -5.36 0.44 -7.02
N VAL A 115 -6.40 -0.15 -7.57
CA VAL A 115 -7.23 0.47 -8.59
C VAL A 115 -8.15 1.43 -7.85
N LEU A 116 -7.90 2.72 -8.03
CA LEU A 116 -8.78 3.74 -7.50
C LEU A 116 -9.99 3.82 -8.42
N ASP A 117 -11.18 3.63 -7.85
CA ASP A 117 -12.40 4.10 -8.51
C ASP A 117 -12.43 5.63 -8.35
N VAL A 118 -13.06 6.32 -9.30
CA VAL A 118 -13.11 7.80 -9.28
C VAL A 118 -13.78 8.32 -8.00
N ASP A 119 -14.64 7.50 -7.39
CA ASP A 119 -15.42 7.84 -6.21
C ASP A 119 -14.59 7.84 -4.91
N ASN A 120 -13.50 7.06 -4.84
CA ASN A 120 -12.69 6.89 -3.63
C ASN A 120 -11.33 7.62 -3.66
N ILE A 121 -10.96 8.24 -4.79
CA ILE A 121 -9.69 9.00 -4.90
C ILE A 121 -9.61 10.08 -3.81
N ALA A 122 -10.71 10.78 -3.55
CA ALA A 122 -10.76 11.83 -2.54
C ALA A 122 -10.46 11.27 -1.14
N ASP A 123 -11.05 10.13 -0.77
CA ASP A 123 -10.81 9.52 0.53
C ASP A 123 -9.38 9.01 0.67
N VAL A 124 -8.81 8.44 -0.40
CA VAL A 124 -7.39 8.03 -0.41
C VAL A 124 -6.46 9.20 -0.21
N LEU A 125 -6.68 10.30 -0.93
CA LEU A 125 -5.86 11.49 -0.81
C LEU A 125 -5.97 12.09 0.60
N LEU A 126 -7.19 12.13 1.14
CA LEU A 126 -7.46 12.73 2.44
C LEU A 126 -6.89 11.89 3.60
N ASP A 127 -6.88 10.57 3.46
CA ASP A 127 -6.47 9.61 4.50
C ASP A 127 -5.14 8.91 4.21
N GLN A 128 -4.35 9.43 3.28
CA GLN A 128 -2.99 8.96 3.03
C GLN A 128 -2.12 9.16 4.28
N ASP A 129 -1.60 8.04 4.81
CA ASP A 129 -0.62 8.04 5.89
C ASP A 129 0.61 8.85 5.49
N ASP A 130 1.12 9.66 6.43
CA ASP A 130 2.22 10.61 6.23
C ASP A 130 2.05 11.54 5.02
N GLY A 131 0.79 11.85 4.66
CA GLY A 131 0.48 12.66 3.47
C GLY A 131 0.93 14.12 3.55
N ILE A 132 1.24 14.64 4.74
CA ILE A 132 1.82 15.98 4.95
C ILE A 132 3.14 15.89 5.71
N GLU A 133 3.10 15.28 6.89
CA GLU A 133 4.24 15.02 7.79
C GLU A 133 3.99 13.68 8.47
N THR A 134 4.99 13.12 9.17
CA THR A 134 4.83 11.88 9.94
C THR A 134 3.61 11.96 10.87
N ASP A 135 2.77 10.92 10.83
CA ASP A 135 1.49 10.77 11.54
C ASP A 135 0.39 11.78 11.14
N MET A 136 0.61 12.61 10.12
CA MET A 136 -0.30 13.68 9.69
C MET A 136 -0.84 13.45 8.27
N THR A 137 -2.14 13.15 8.18
CA THR A 137 -2.87 13.09 6.90
C THR A 137 -3.40 14.47 6.50
N VAL A 138 -3.77 14.63 5.22
CA VAL A 138 -4.40 15.86 4.72
C VAL A 138 -5.69 16.17 5.49
N ARG A 139 -6.51 15.16 5.77
CA ARG A 139 -7.75 15.33 6.54
C ARG A 139 -7.48 15.79 7.97
N LYS A 140 -6.47 15.21 8.64
CA LYS A 140 -6.07 15.63 10.01
C LYS A 140 -5.59 17.09 10.03
N ALA A 141 -4.74 17.47 9.09
CA ALA A 141 -4.23 18.85 9.00
C ALA A 141 -5.34 19.86 8.73
N MET A 142 -6.27 19.56 7.81
CA MET A 142 -7.42 20.43 7.55
C MET A 142 -8.31 20.62 8.79
N ARG A 143 -8.51 19.57 9.60
CA ARG A 143 -9.25 19.67 10.88
C ARG A 143 -8.52 20.56 11.89
N VAL A 144 -7.20 20.47 11.97
CA VAL A 144 -6.35 21.33 12.80
C VAL A 144 -6.44 22.78 12.37
N MET A 145 -6.26 23.07 11.08
CA MET A 145 -6.37 24.42 10.51
C MET A 145 -7.76 25.01 10.77
N ALA A 146 -8.82 24.23 10.53
CA ALA A 146 -10.19 24.66 10.76
C ALA A 146 -10.46 24.98 12.23
N ALA A 147 -9.90 24.22 13.18
CA ALA A 147 -10.07 24.48 14.61
C ALA A 147 -9.42 25.80 15.04
N VAL A 148 -8.21 26.08 14.55
CA VAL A 148 -7.51 27.34 14.84
C VAL A 148 -8.24 28.52 14.22
N LEU A 149 -8.70 28.41 12.96
CA LEU A 149 -9.44 29.46 12.27
C LEU A 149 -10.83 29.73 12.87
N ALA A 150 -11.52 28.69 13.32
CA ALA A 150 -12.80 28.82 14.00
C ALA A 150 -12.66 29.46 15.39
N GLY A 151 -11.50 29.30 16.04
CA GLY A 151 -11.13 30.06 17.24
C GLY A 151 -11.95 29.74 18.49
N LYS A 152 -12.64 28.60 18.56
CA LYS A 152 -13.34 28.16 19.78
C LYS A 152 -12.32 27.72 20.83
N VAL A 153 -11.83 28.69 21.60
CA VAL A 153 -10.74 28.54 22.56
C VAL A 153 -11.24 28.43 24.01
N SER A 154 -10.56 27.59 24.80
CA SER A 154 -10.69 27.55 26.27
C SER A 154 -9.30 27.60 26.92
N GLY A 155 -9.20 28.17 28.12
CA GLY A 155 -7.93 28.31 28.84
C GLY A 155 -7.01 29.43 28.31
N ALA A 156 -7.53 30.31 27.45
CA ALA A 156 -6.80 31.48 26.97
C ALA A 156 -6.24 32.31 28.13
N GLY A 157 -4.96 32.66 28.07
CA GLY A 157 -4.26 33.40 29.13
C GLY A 157 -3.91 32.59 30.39
N SER A 158 -4.20 31.29 30.44
CA SER A 158 -3.85 30.43 31.59
C SER A 158 -2.51 29.71 31.46
N GLY A 159 -1.79 29.88 30.34
CA GLY A 159 -0.61 29.08 29.99
C GLY A 159 -0.94 27.78 29.26
N LEU A 160 -2.22 27.38 29.20
CA LEU A 160 -2.68 26.22 28.44
C LEU A 160 -3.94 26.56 27.64
N GLU A 161 -3.79 26.73 26.33
CA GLU A 161 -4.89 27.08 25.43
C GLU A 161 -5.33 25.85 24.63
N THR A 162 -6.63 25.65 24.48
CA THR A 162 -7.21 24.51 23.76
C THR A 162 -8.18 24.99 22.68
N PHE A 163 -7.96 24.56 21.44
CA PHE A 163 -8.83 24.87 20.29
C PHE A 163 -9.69 23.66 19.95
N LYS A 164 -11.00 23.90 19.85
CA LYS A 164 -11.99 22.89 19.48
C LYS A 164 -12.18 22.83 17.97
N GLY A 165 -12.45 21.62 17.47
CA GLY A 165 -12.86 21.39 16.09
C GLY A 165 -14.23 22.01 15.77
N LEU A 166 -14.64 21.87 14.52
CA LEU A 166 -15.92 22.40 14.04
C LEU A 166 -17.15 21.74 14.70
N ASP A 167 -16.98 20.57 15.30
CA ASP A 167 -17.99 19.92 16.15
C ASP A 167 -18.18 20.62 17.51
N GLY A 168 -17.29 21.56 17.85
CA GLY A 168 -17.30 22.31 19.08
C GLY A 168 -16.94 21.51 20.34
N SER A 169 -16.50 20.26 20.23
CA SER A 169 -16.26 19.34 21.34
C SER A 169 -14.87 18.72 21.29
N THR A 170 -14.44 18.23 20.14
CA THR A 170 -13.15 17.56 19.96
C THR A 170 -12.03 18.56 20.05
N THR A 171 -11.08 18.34 20.96
CA THR A 171 -9.82 19.08 20.97
C THR A 171 -9.01 18.73 19.72
N ARG A 172 -8.55 19.74 18.99
CA ARG A 172 -7.71 19.56 17.79
C ARG A 172 -6.29 20.09 17.98
N VAL A 173 -6.17 21.18 18.74
CA VAL A 173 -4.90 21.81 19.06
C VAL A 173 -4.86 22.16 20.53
N GLN A 174 -3.75 21.85 21.18
CA GLN A 174 -3.44 22.35 22.52
C GLN A 174 -2.09 23.06 22.47
N VAL A 175 -2.03 24.23 23.10
CA VAL A 175 -0.89 25.12 23.09
C VAL A 175 -0.48 25.40 24.51
N THR A 176 0.80 25.21 24.83
CA THR A 176 1.38 25.73 26.07
C THR A 176 2.03 27.07 25.77
N THR A 177 1.72 28.07 26.59
CA THR A 177 2.33 29.40 26.48
C THR A 177 3.14 29.75 27.71
N ASP A 178 4.21 30.50 27.52
CA ASP A 178 4.94 31.13 28.63
C ASP A 178 4.22 32.39 29.14
N ALA A 179 4.83 33.07 30.12
CA ALA A 179 4.30 34.30 30.70
C ALA A 179 4.26 35.49 29.72
N ALA A 180 5.03 35.43 28.62
CA ALA A 180 5.02 36.43 27.57
C ALA A 180 4.00 36.11 26.46
N GLY A 181 3.29 34.98 26.56
CA GLY A 181 2.34 34.52 25.55
C GLY A 181 2.99 33.82 24.35
N ASN A 182 4.28 33.49 24.43
CA ASN A 182 4.95 32.71 23.39
C ASN A 182 4.49 31.26 23.46
N ARG A 183 4.28 30.63 22.31
CA ARG A 183 3.96 29.20 22.24
C ARG A 183 5.23 28.39 22.44
N THR A 184 5.35 27.72 23.58
CA THR A 184 6.50 26.87 23.93
C THR A 184 6.28 25.41 23.55
N ASN A 185 5.02 25.00 23.38
CA ASN A 185 4.65 23.70 22.85
C ASN A 185 3.32 23.78 22.10
N VAL A 186 3.17 22.98 21.05
CA VAL A 186 1.93 22.82 20.30
C VAL A 186 1.73 21.34 20.02
N SER A 187 0.59 20.79 20.45
CA SER A 187 0.20 19.41 20.20
C SER A 187 -1.08 19.34 19.37
N TYR A 188 -1.15 18.33 18.51
CA TYR A 188 -2.23 18.10 17.56
C TYR A 188 -2.92 16.78 17.85
N THR A 189 -4.25 16.73 17.72
CA THR A 189 -5.03 15.51 17.92
C THR A 189 -5.98 15.26 16.75
N ALA A 190 -5.96 14.01 16.26
CA ALA A 190 -6.68 13.52 15.07
C ALA A 190 -8.19 13.43 15.23
#